data_AF-A0A838DIX3-F1
#
_entry.id   AF-A0A838DIX3-F1
#
_cell.length_a   1.000
_cell.length_b   1.000
_cell.length_c   1.000
_cell.angle_alpha   90.00
_cell.angle_beta   90.00
_cell.angle_gamma   90.00
#
_symmetry.space_group_name_H-M   'P 1'
#
loop_
_entity.id
_entity.type
_entity.pdbx_description
1 polymer ?
#
loop_
_entity_poly.entity_id
_entity_poly.type
_entity_poly.pdbx_seq_one_letter_code
_entity_poly.pdbx_strand_id
1 'polypeptide(L)'
;SDAGFYGIQILKRDAEPWQTVEGIEFRSVTIEAFKGKQGPCVERNQAVIYRGPFKEVLDDDNHRMERGGRYAVCDKTYNLYRKPPYREFFEFIEPLTPVPLEEAKPFDCSRTAKRHPKETKGQNYNATTEASTCCDSGSCC
;
A
#
# COMPACT_ATOMS: atom_id res chain seq x y z
N SER A 1 11.84 0.75 -11.46
CA SER A 1 10.48 0.74 -12.06
C SER A 1 10.36 1.85 -13.10
N ASP A 2 11.44 2.11 -13.83
CA ASP A 2 11.74 3.44 -14.37
C ASP A 2 10.93 3.76 -15.64
N ALA A 3 10.26 2.74 -16.19
CA ALA A 3 9.32 2.85 -17.29
C ALA A 3 7.90 3.26 -16.85
N GLY A 4 7.67 3.59 -15.57
CA GLY A 4 6.39 4.11 -15.06
C GLY A 4 5.33 3.06 -14.75
N PHE A 5 5.74 1.79 -14.61
CA PHE A 5 4.87 0.69 -14.19
C PHE A 5 4.89 0.47 -12.67
N TYR A 6 3.81 -0.10 -12.16
CA TYR A 6 3.64 -0.52 -10.76
C TYR A 6 3.08 -1.94 -10.69
N GLY A 7 3.14 -2.54 -9.51
CA GLY A 7 2.50 -3.83 -9.23
C GLY A 7 3.09 -4.95 -10.07
N ILE A 8 4.41 -4.94 -10.27
CA ILE A 8 5.06 -5.88 -11.18
C ILE A 8 5.04 -7.28 -10.54
N GLN A 9 4.43 -8.26 -11.23
CA GLN A 9 4.27 -9.62 -10.73
C GLN A 9 4.80 -10.65 -11.72
N ILE A 10 5.43 -11.70 -11.20
CA ILE A 10 5.75 -12.91 -11.95
C ILE A 10 4.53 -13.82 -11.90
N LEU A 11 3.80 -13.95 -13.00
CA LEU A 11 2.62 -14.83 -13.09
C LEU A 11 3.02 -16.27 -13.35
N LYS A 12 4.09 -16.46 -14.13
CA LYS A 12 4.62 -17.77 -14.49
C LYS A 12 6.13 -17.69 -14.59
N ARG A 13 6.81 -18.69 -14.03
CA ARG A 13 8.23 -18.95 -14.27
C ARG A 13 8.38 -20.44 -14.49
N ASP A 14 8.88 -20.83 -15.66
CA ASP A 14 9.01 -22.25 -15.98
C ASP A 14 10.03 -22.93 -15.05
N ALA A 15 9.64 -24.10 -14.53
CA ALA A 15 10.40 -24.87 -13.54
C ALA A 15 11.64 -25.55 -14.14
N GLU A 16 11.65 -25.79 -15.45
CA GLU A 16 12.82 -26.27 -16.19
C GLU A 16 13.33 -25.18 -17.14
N PRO A 17 14.66 -25.09 -17.37
CA PRO A 17 15.21 -24.22 -18.39
C PRO A 17 14.90 -24.75 -19.79
N TRP A 18 14.67 -23.84 -20.75
CA TRP A 18 14.55 -24.21 -22.17
C TRP A 18 15.92 -24.29 -22.86
N GLN A 19 16.96 -23.70 -22.27
CA GLN A 19 18.33 -23.78 -22.73
C GLN A 19 19.31 -23.49 -21.59
N THR A 20 20.49 -24.12 -21.63
CA THR A 20 21.62 -23.82 -20.73
C THR A 20 22.87 -23.56 -21.56
N VAL A 21 23.52 -22.41 -21.39
CA VAL A 21 24.76 -22.04 -22.10
C VAL A 21 25.80 -21.65 -21.07
N GLU A 22 26.97 -22.29 -21.09
CA GLU A 22 28.08 -22.01 -20.15
C GLU A 22 27.65 -22.02 -18.66
N GLY A 23 26.67 -22.86 -18.30
CA GLY A 23 26.13 -22.96 -16.94
C GLY A 23 25.04 -21.93 -16.60
N ILE A 24 24.63 -21.09 -17.54
CA ILE A 24 23.54 -20.12 -17.38
C ILE A 24 22.24 -20.72 -17.90
N GLU A 25 21.26 -20.85 -17.02
CA GLU A 25 19.91 -21.35 -17.34
C GLU A 25 19.00 -20.24 -17.88
N PHE A 26 18.43 -20.46 -19.06
CA PHE A 26 17.42 -19.61 -19.67
C PHE A 26 16.03 -20.23 -19.43
N ARG A 27 15.13 -19.43 -18.85
CA ARG A 27 13.77 -19.84 -18.47
C ARG A 27 12.76 -18.85 -19.02
N SER A 28 11.59 -19.35 -19.42
CA SER A 28 10.48 -18.49 -19.82
C SER A 28 9.81 -17.92 -18.58
N VAL A 29 9.51 -16.63 -18.63
CA VAL A 29 8.81 -15.91 -17.56
C VAL A 29 7.68 -15.09 -18.16
N THR A 30 6.52 -15.10 -17.51
CA THR A 30 5.41 -14.21 -17.80
C THR A 30 5.31 -13.16 -16.70
N ILE A 31 5.40 -11.89 -17.07
CA ILE A 31 5.33 -10.75 -16.17
C ILE A 31 4.03 -9.99 -16.42
N GLU A 32 3.36 -9.59 -15.36
CA GLU A 32 2.29 -8.59 -15.39
C GLU A 32 2.79 -7.29 -14.74
N ALA A 33 2.41 -6.16 -15.33
CA ALA A 33 2.78 -4.84 -14.83
C ALA A 33 1.70 -3.81 -15.19
N PHE A 34 1.40 -2.89 -14.28
CA PHE A 34 0.27 -1.97 -14.38
C PHE A 34 0.72 -0.53 -14.65
N LYS A 35 -0.07 0.24 -15.41
CA LYS A 35 0.14 1.68 -15.63
C LYS A 35 -0.74 2.50 -14.70
N GLY A 36 -0.22 3.61 -14.19
CA GLY A 36 -1.03 4.52 -13.36
C GLY A 36 -0.26 5.40 -12.37
N LYS A 37 1.07 5.49 -12.50
CA LYS A 37 1.92 6.29 -11.60
C LYS A 37 1.92 7.80 -11.90
N GLN A 38 1.14 8.23 -12.90
CA GLN A 38 1.08 9.62 -13.35
C GLN A 38 0.21 10.48 -12.41
N GLY A 39 0.48 11.78 -12.38
CA GLY A 39 -0.30 12.76 -11.64
C GLY A 39 0.46 13.40 -10.47
N PRO A 40 -0.08 14.50 -9.91
CA PRO A 40 0.56 15.26 -8.85
C PRO A 40 0.53 14.51 -7.52
N CYS A 41 1.56 14.69 -6.70
CA CYS A 41 1.60 14.20 -5.34
C CYS A 41 1.07 15.30 -4.41
N VAL A 42 -0.16 15.14 -3.93
CA VAL A 42 -0.83 16.09 -3.05
C VAL A 42 -1.22 15.46 -1.70
N GLU A 43 -1.22 16.27 -0.66
CA GLU A 43 -1.53 15.90 0.72
C GLU A 43 -3.02 16.04 1.00
N ARG A 44 -3.68 14.91 1.31
CA ARG A 44 -5.11 14.84 1.67
C ARG A 44 -5.35 14.23 3.04
N ASN A 45 -4.33 14.17 3.89
CA ASN A 45 -4.33 13.57 5.23
C ASN A 45 -4.72 12.08 5.25
N GLN A 46 -4.58 11.41 4.11
CA GLN A 46 -4.80 9.98 3.94
C GLN A 46 -3.63 9.18 4.53
N ALA A 47 -3.94 7.94 4.90
CA ALA A 47 -2.95 7.00 5.35
C ALA A 47 -3.30 5.57 4.97
N VAL A 48 -2.26 4.73 4.90
CA VAL A 48 -2.40 3.29 4.68
C VAL A 48 -1.72 2.51 5.78
N ILE A 49 -2.17 1.29 6.01
CA ILE A 49 -1.49 0.32 6.87
C ILE A 49 -1.19 -0.92 6.03
N TYR A 50 0.09 -1.28 5.93
CA TYR A 50 0.48 -2.56 5.34
C TYR A 50 0.07 -3.70 6.28
N ARG A 51 -0.71 -4.66 5.78
CA ARG A 51 -1.27 -5.79 6.56
C ARG A 51 -0.27 -6.90 6.82
N GLY A 52 0.73 -7.05 5.96
CA GLY A 52 1.62 -8.22 5.94
C GLY A 52 1.47 -9.05 4.66
N PRO A 53 2.06 -10.25 4.59
CA PRO A 53 2.58 -11.05 5.70
C PRO A 53 4.02 -10.73 6.14
N PHE A 54 4.80 -10.02 5.30
CA PHE A 54 6.21 -9.76 5.59
C PHE A 54 6.38 -8.73 6.72
N LYS A 55 7.58 -8.69 7.32
CA LYS A 55 7.91 -7.69 8.36
C LYS A 55 7.77 -6.27 7.82
N GLU A 56 8.21 -6.08 6.59
CA GLU A 56 8.15 -4.83 5.85
C GLU A 56 8.15 -5.11 4.35
N VAL A 57 7.70 -4.14 3.57
CA VAL A 57 7.73 -4.15 2.10
C VAL A 57 8.36 -2.87 1.59
N LEU A 58 8.91 -2.95 0.38
CA LEU A 58 9.32 -1.81 -0.43
C LEU A 58 8.50 -1.86 -1.71
N ASP A 59 7.73 -0.82 -1.99
CA ASP A 59 6.94 -0.75 -3.21
C ASP A 59 7.77 -0.34 -4.44
N ASP A 60 7.13 -0.31 -5.60
CA ASP A 60 7.76 0.08 -6.86
C ASP A 60 8.17 1.57 -6.92
N ASP A 61 7.86 2.39 -5.92
CA ASP A 61 8.22 3.82 -5.79
C ASP A 61 9.18 4.07 -4.62
N ASN A 62 9.79 3.03 -4.06
CA ASN A 62 10.70 3.06 -2.90
C ASN A 62 10.07 3.49 -1.56
N HIS A 63 8.75 3.38 -1.42
CA HIS A 63 8.09 3.56 -0.13
C HIS A 63 8.29 2.31 0.72
N ARG A 64 9.03 2.44 1.82
CA ARG A 64 9.30 1.34 2.77
C ARG A 64 8.27 1.37 3.90
N MET A 65 7.56 0.27 4.10
CA MET A 65 6.48 0.19 5.10
C MET A 65 6.55 -1.09 5.92
N GLU A 66 6.67 -0.94 7.25
CA GLU A 66 6.54 -2.02 8.22
C GLU A 66 5.06 -2.44 8.39
N ARG A 67 4.80 -3.73 8.60
CA ARG A 67 3.44 -4.22 8.87
C ARG A 67 2.83 -3.56 10.11
N GLY A 68 1.55 -3.22 10.06
CA GLY A 68 0.81 -2.58 11.15
C GLY A 68 1.14 -1.10 11.38
N GLY A 69 2.16 -0.55 10.71
CA GLY A 69 2.47 0.88 10.76
C GLY A 69 1.46 1.69 9.95
N ARG A 70 1.03 2.83 10.49
CA ARG A 70 0.20 3.81 9.78
C ARG A 70 1.09 4.78 9.03
N TYR A 71 1.10 4.74 7.71
CA TYR A 71 1.95 5.56 6.86
C TYR A 71 1.17 6.64 6.12
N ALA A 72 1.74 7.84 6.09
CA ALA A 72 1.26 8.94 5.26
C ALA A 72 1.59 8.66 3.80
N VAL A 73 0.62 8.84 2.92
CA VAL A 73 0.78 8.72 1.47
C VAL A 73 0.08 9.89 0.78
N CYS A 74 0.58 10.29 -0.39
CA CYS A 74 -0.12 11.24 -1.24
C CYS A 74 -1.36 10.59 -1.87
N ASP A 75 -2.30 11.41 -2.35
CA ASP A 75 -3.56 10.92 -2.94
C ASP A 75 -3.35 9.96 -4.11
N LYS A 76 -2.33 10.22 -4.94
CA LYS A 76 -1.95 9.34 -6.03
C LYS A 76 -1.59 7.94 -5.54
N THR A 77 -0.67 7.83 -4.58
CA THR A 77 -0.24 6.53 -4.02
C THR A 77 -1.37 5.85 -3.26
N TYR A 78 -2.20 6.62 -2.54
CA TYR A 78 -3.38 6.09 -1.87
C TYR A 78 -4.33 5.40 -2.85
N ASN A 79 -4.64 6.07 -3.97
CA ASN A 79 -5.50 5.50 -5.01
C ASN A 79 -4.83 4.39 -5.81
N LEU A 80 -3.51 4.41 -5.94
CA LEU A 80 -2.72 3.34 -6.54
C LEU A 80 -2.85 2.04 -5.73
N TYR A 81 -2.66 2.13 -4.41
CA TYR A 81 -2.78 0.98 -3.53
C TYR A 81 -4.19 0.40 -3.48
N ARG A 82 -5.23 1.18 -3.78
CA ARG A 82 -6.62 0.67 -3.88
C ARG A 82 -6.89 -0.22 -5.09
N LYS A 83 -5.93 -0.32 -6.03
CA LYS A 83 -6.03 -1.11 -7.27
C LYS A 83 -5.25 -2.42 -7.14
N PRO A 84 -5.58 -3.44 -7.96
CA PRO A 84 -4.72 -4.60 -8.10
C PRO A 84 -3.29 -4.21 -8.53
N PRO A 85 -2.26 -4.94 -8.08
CA PRO A 85 -2.32 -6.09 -7.17
C PRO A 85 -2.19 -5.69 -5.69
N TYR A 86 -2.10 -4.40 -5.38
CA TYR A 86 -1.79 -3.93 -4.03
C TYR A 86 -2.95 -3.99 -3.06
N ARG A 87 -4.19 -3.82 -3.54
CA ARG A 87 -5.40 -3.64 -2.73
C ARG A 87 -5.52 -4.59 -1.54
N GLU A 88 -5.20 -5.86 -1.73
CA GLU A 88 -5.39 -6.91 -0.72
C GLU A 88 -4.42 -6.79 0.48
N PHE A 89 -3.31 -6.07 0.29
CA PHE A 89 -2.24 -5.95 1.28
C PHE A 89 -2.35 -4.71 2.16
N PHE A 90 -3.27 -3.80 1.89
CA PHE A 90 -3.35 -2.51 2.59
C PHE A 90 -4.74 -2.27 3.20
N GLU A 91 -4.73 -1.71 4.40
CA GLU A 91 -5.90 -1.01 4.95
C GLU A 91 -5.82 0.47 4.59
N PHE A 92 -6.98 1.07 4.34
CA PHE A 92 -7.10 2.43 3.83
C PHE A 92 -7.78 3.31 4.88
N ILE A 93 -7.14 4.41 5.26
CA ILE A 93 -7.65 5.33 6.27
C ILE A 93 -7.87 6.70 5.64
N GLU A 94 -9.15 7.07 5.56
CA GLU A 94 -9.56 8.41 5.14
C GLU A 94 -9.53 9.39 6.31
N PRO A 95 -9.25 10.68 6.02
CA PRO A 95 -9.38 11.73 7.00
C PRO A 95 -10.83 11.89 7.46
N LEU A 96 -11.03 12.37 8.69
CA LEU A 96 -12.37 12.68 9.20
C LEU A 96 -13.02 13.80 8.36
N THR A 97 -12.24 14.80 7.98
CA THR A 97 -12.65 15.88 7.08
C THR A 97 -11.89 15.73 5.77
N PRO A 98 -12.57 15.42 4.65
CA PRO A 98 -11.92 15.34 3.34
C PRO A 98 -11.27 16.66 2.95
N VAL A 99 -10.06 16.59 2.40
CA VAL A 99 -9.38 17.75 1.80
C VAL A 99 -9.69 17.74 0.29
N PRO A 100 -10.30 18.80 -0.28
CA PRO A 100 -10.50 18.93 -1.73
C PRO A 100 -9.16 18.97 -2.48
N LEU A 101 -9.14 18.55 -3.75
CA LEU A 101 -7.90 18.51 -4.54
C LEU A 101 -7.32 19.91 -4.80
N GLU A 102 -8.21 20.89 -4.91
CA GLU A 102 -7.91 22.29 -5.21
C GLU A 102 -7.22 22.99 -4.02
N GLU A 103 -7.47 22.51 -2.81
CA GLU A 103 -6.90 23.03 -1.56
C GLU A 103 -5.71 22.18 -1.07
N ALA A 104 -5.47 21.04 -1.70
CA ALA A 104 -4.44 20.09 -1.30
C ALA A 104 -3.04 20.65 -1.58
N LYS A 105 -2.20 20.66 -0.54
CA LYS A 105 -0.81 21.11 -0.64
C LYS A 105 0.06 20.03 -1.29
N PRO A 106 1.24 20.38 -1.86
CA PRO A 106 2.20 19.39 -2.30
C PRO A 106 2.59 18.43 -1.18
N PHE A 107 2.64 17.14 -1.48
CA PHE A 107 3.11 16.11 -0.56
C PHE A 107 4.60 15.81 -0.81
N ASP A 108 5.37 15.73 0.27
CA ASP A 108 6.78 15.35 0.21
C ASP A 108 6.93 13.83 0.10
N CYS A 109 7.00 13.32 -1.14
CA CYS A 109 7.21 11.90 -1.43
C CYS A 109 8.65 11.41 -1.21
N SER A 110 9.60 12.28 -0.83
CA SER A 110 11.00 11.86 -0.65
C SER A 110 11.20 10.96 0.58
N ARG A 111 10.23 10.94 1.49
CA ARG A 111 10.28 10.18 2.75
C ARG A 111 9.01 9.40 3.01
N THR A 112 9.15 8.20 3.55
CA THR A 112 8.03 7.40 4.05
C THR A 112 7.80 7.73 5.53
N ALA A 113 6.85 8.61 5.82
CA ALA A 113 6.55 9.07 7.17
C ALA A 113 5.40 8.29 7.81
N LYS A 114 5.48 8.02 9.12
CA LYS A 114 4.34 7.51 9.89
C LYS A 114 3.32 8.65 10.07
N ARG A 115 2.04 8.36 9.83
CA ARG A 115 0.94 9.32 10.01
C ARG A 115 0.42 9.24 11.44
N HIS A 116 0.42 10.38 12.13
CA HIS A 116 -0.19 10.45 13.46
C HIS A 116 -1.72 10.43 13.36
N PRO A 117 -2.46 9.70 14.21
CA PRO A 117 -3.92 9.66 14.17
C PRO A 117 -4.60 11.04 14.21
N LYS A 118 -4.01 12.00 14.94
CA LYS A 118 -4.51 13.39 15.04
C LYS A 118 -4.47 14.16 13.73
N GLU A 119 -3.57 13.83 12.80
CA GLU A 119 -3.53 14.45 11.47
C GLU A 119 -4.73 13.99 10.62
N THR A 120 -5.09 12.72 10.74
CA THR A 120 -6.20 12.13 9.98
C THR A 120 -7.54 12.37 10.66
N LYS A 121 -7.63 12.33 11.99
CA LYS A 121 -8.90 12.36 12.74
C LYS A 121 -9.15 13.68 13.49
N GLY A 122 -8.16 14.57 13.58
CA GLY A 122 -8.24 15.82 14.35
C GLY A 122 -7.61 15.71 15.74
N GLN A 123 -7.20 16.85 16.31
CA GLN A 123 -6.44 16.91 17.56
C GLN A 123 -7.20 16.37 18.79
N ASN A 124 -8.51 16.59 18.82
CA ASN A 124 -9.40 16.28 19.95
C ASN A 124 -10.34 15.09 19.66
N TYR A 125 -9.99 14.23 18.70
CA TYR A 125 -10.83 13.08 18.35
C TYR A 125 -10.83 12.03 19.48
N ASN A 126 -12.00 11.80 20.09
CA ASN A 126 -12.21 10.88 21.22
C ASN A 126 -13.40 9.93 21.02
N ALA A 127 -13.90 9.77 19.79
CA ALA A 127 -15.05 8.91 19.53
C ALA A 127 -14.73 7.44 19.85
N THR A 128 -15.57 6.81 20.66
CA THR A 128 -15.50 5.40 21.02
C THR A 128 -16.82 4.72 20.66
N THR A 129 -16.76 3.64 19.89
CA THR A 129 -17.90 2.74 19.68
C THR A 129 -17.89 1.66 20.75
N GLU A 130 -19.06 1.22 21.22
CA GLU A 130 -19.13 0.09 22.14
C GLU A 130 -18.55 -1.17 21.48
N ALA A 131 -17.82 -1.97 22.28
CA ALA A 131 -17.32 -3.24 21.80
C ALA A 131 -18.51 -4.17 21.53
N SER A 132 -18.53 -4.82 20.36
CA SER A 132 -19.47 -5.92 20.13
C SER A 132 -19.28 -6.96 21.23
N THR A 133 -20.36 -7.37 21.90
CA THR A 133 -20.37 -8.41 22.95
C THR A 133 -19.77 -9.70 22.41
N CYS A 134 -18.46 -9.86 22.54
CA CYS A 134 -17.70 -10.94 21.91
C CYS A 134 -17.43 -12.10 22.87
N CYS A 135 -18.15 -12.17 23.98
CA CYS A 135 -18.11 -13.25 24.96
C CYS A 135 -19.46 -13.34 25.67
N ASP A 136 -20.46 -13.98 25.05
CA ASP A 136 -21.52 -14.62 25.82
C ASP A 136 -21.97 -15.93 25.15
N SER A 137 -22.03 -16.98 25.96
CA SER A 137 -22.27 -18.40 25.67
C SER A 137 -21.13 -19.20 25.01
N GLY A 138 -20.47 -20.01 25.84
CA GLY A 138 -19.37 -20.89 25.49
C GLY A 138 -19.75 -22.00 24.52
N SER A 139 -19.07 -22.03 23.38
CA SER A 139 -18.68 -23.24 22.65
C SER A 139 -17.73 -22.81 21.53
N CYS A 140 -16.43 -22.85 21.81
CA CYS A 140 -15.40 -22.89 20.78
C CYS A 140 -14.67 -24.22 20.98
N CYS A 141 -15.17 -25.24 20.28
CA CYS A 141 -14.45 -26.48 20.00
C CYS A 141 -13.67 -26.30 18.70
#